data_AF-A0A450WUU9-F1
#
_entry.id   AF-A0A450WUU9-F1
#
_cell.length_a   1.000
_cell.length_b   1.000
_cell.length_c   1.000
_cell.angle_alpha   90.00
_cell.angle_beta   90.00
_cell.angle_gamma   90.00
#
_symmetry.space_group_name_H-M   'P 1'
#
loop_
_entity.id
_entity.type
_entity.pdbx_description
1 polymer ?
#
loop_
_entity_poly.entity_id
_entity_poly.type
_entity_poly.pdbx_seq_one_letter_code
_entity_poly.pdbx_strand_id
1 'polypeptide(L)' 'MITSPILEEKYRVQKKLAKEAGYDVQEYTELSHKRTVEAAAKYGLMLKYGRREGGGS' A
#
# COMPACT_ATOMS: atom_id res chain seq x y z
N MET A 1 -16.10 -4.90 14.50
CA MET A 1 -15.87 -3.82 13.51
C MET A 1 -17.04 -2.87 13.63
N ILE A 2 -16.82 -1.58 13.91
CA ILE A 2 -17.91 -0.59 13.90
C ILE A 2 -18.21 -0.28 12.43
N THR A 3 -19.30 -0.82 11.92
CA THR A 3 -19.81 -0.52 10.58
C THR A 3 -20.90 0.53 10.71
N SER A 4 -20.55 1.80 10.46
CA SER A 4 -21.55 2.83 10.21
C SER A 4 -21.92 2.79 8.72
N PRO A 5 -23.17 3.15 8.35
CA PRO A 5 -23.57 3.22 6.94
C PRO A 5 -22.63 4.07 6.08
N ILE A 6 -22.03 5.11 6.67
CA ILE A 6 -21.05 5.99 6.01
C ILE A 6 -19.76 5.24 5.70
N LEU A 7 -19.28 4.39 6.61
CA LEU A 7 -18.08 3.60 6.39
C LEU A 7 -18.29 2.52 5.32
N GLU A 8 -19.46 1.88 5.31
CA GLU A 8 -19.79 0.89 4.27
C GLU A 8 -19.84 1.52 2.87
N GLU A 9 -20.51 2.67 2.74
CA GLU A 9 -20.58 3.37 1.46
C GLU A 9 -19.19 3.87 0.99
N LYS A 10 -18.37 4.37 1.93
CA LYS A 10 -16.97 4.74 1.66
C LYS A 10 -16.21 3.54 1.08
N TYR A 11 -16.28 2.38 1.71
CA TYR A 11 -15.57 1.18 1.24
C TYR A 11 -16.10 0.70 -0.13
N ARG A 12 -17.41 0.78 -0.36
CA ARG A 12 -18.03 0.43 -1.64
C ARG A 12 -17.48 1.30 -2.77
N VAL A 13 -17.46 2.63 -2.56
CA VAL A 13 -16.93 3.60 -3.54
C VAL A 13 -15.45 3.38 -3.77
N GLN A 14 -14.65 3.18 -2.72
CA GLN A 14 -13.22 2.90 -2.84
C GLN A 14 -12.94 1.63 -3.66
N LYS A 15 -13.69 0.55 -3.42
CA LYS A 15 -13.56 -0.71 -4.16
C LYS A 15 -13.90 -0.53 -5.65
N LYS A 16 -14.96 0.24 -5.95
CA LYS A 16 -15.36 0.54 -7.33
C LYS A 16 -14.26 1.33 -8.06
N LEU A 17 -13.78 2.41 -7.44
CA LEU A 17 -12.74 3.26 -8.03
C LEU A 17 -11.41 2.52 -8.22
N ALA A 18 -11.01 1.67 -7.27
CA ALA A 18 -9.80 0.85 -7.40
C ALA A 18 -9.91 -0.11 -8.60
N LYS A 19 -11.08 -0.74 -8.79
CA LYS A 19 -11.33 -1.62 -9.94
C LYS A 19 -11.32 -0.86 -11.27
N GLU A 20 -11.95 0.30 -11.33
CA GLU A 20 -12.00 1.14 -12.55
C GLU A 20 -10.63 1.71 -12.93
N ALA A 21 -9.82 2.09 -11.94
CA ALA A 21 -8.47 2.57 -12.14
C ALA A 21 -7.48 1.46 -12.54
N GLY A 22 -7.90 0.19 -12.56
CA GLY A 22 -7.01 -0.96 -12.73
C GLY A 22 -5.96 -1.04 -11.61
N TYR A 23 -6.26 -0.48 -10.44
CA TYR A 23 -5.31 -0.33 -9.35
C TYR A 23 -5.16 -1.66 -8.61
N ASP A 24 -4.14 -2.43 -8.98
CA ASP A 24 -3.69 -3.57 -8.17
C ASP A 24 -2.74 -3.06 -7.08
N VAL A 25 -3.21 -3.08 -5.83
CA VAL A 25 -2.44 -2.66 -4.65
C VAL A 25 -1.17 -3.50 -4.50
N GLN A 26 -1.24 -4.79 -4.87
CA GLN A 26 -0.10 -5.69 -4.79
C GLN A 26 0.95 -5.29 -5.82
N GLU A 27 0.56 -5.13 -7.08
CA GLU A 27 1.45 -4.67 -8.15
C GLU A 27 2.06 -3.29 -7.84
N TYR A 28 1.24 -2.34 -7.35
CA TYR A 28 1.72 -1.02 -6.93
C TYR A 28 2.80 -1.13 -5.84
N THR A 29 2.59 -2.01 -4.86
CA THR A 29 3.54 -2.21 -3.76
C THR A 29 4.84 -2.81 -4.26
N GLU A 30 4.76 -3.83 -5.13
CA GLU A 30 5.91 -4.49 -5.74
C GLU A 30 6.73 -3.51 -6.61
N LEU A 31 6.06 -2.73 -7.47
CA LEU A 31 6.71 -1.73 -8.32
C LEU A 31 7.35 -0.60 -7.49
N SER A 32 6.67 -0.14 -6.45
CA SER A 32 7.18 0.89 -5.54
C SER A 32 8.42 0.40 -4.77
N HIS A 33 8.37 -0.84 -4.28
CA HIS A 33 9.51 -1.47 -3.61
C HIS A 33 10.70 -1.58 -4.57
N LYS A 34 10.49 -2.13 -5.77
CA LYS A 34 11.53 -2.28 -6.81
C LYS A 34 12.21 -0.94 -7.13
N ARG A 35 11.43 0.10 -7.41
CA ARG A 35 11.96 1.46 -7.70
C ARG A 35 12.78 2.01 -6.54
N THR A 36 12.34 1.75 -5.31
CA THR A 36 13.03 2.21 -4.11
C THR A 36 14.38 1.51 -3.93
N VAL A 37 14.45 0.20 -4.19
CA VAL A 37 15.71 -0.57 -4.16
C VAL A 37 16.65 -0.13 -5.28
N GLU A 38 16.15 0.06 -6.50
CA GLU A 38 16.95 0.53 -7.64
C GLU A 38 17.55 1.92 -7.38
N ALA A 39 16.74 2.84 -6.83
CA ALA A 39 17.22 4.16 -6.44
C ALA A 39 18.27 4.08 -5.32
N ALA A 40 18.05 3.23 -4.31
CA ALA A 40 19.00 3.04 -3.23
C ALA A 40 20.36 2.54 -3.74
N ALA A 41 20.36 1.55 -4.64
CA ALA A 41 21.57 1.05 -5.28
C ALA A 41 22.28 2.12 -6.13
N LYS A 42 21.51 2.89 -6.92
CA LYS A 42 22.05 3.94 -7.80
C LYS A 42 22.74 5.07 -7.03
N TYR A 43 22.20 5.44 -5.88
CA TYR A 43 22.67 6.59 -5.10
C TYR A 43 23.49 6.19 -3.86
N GLY A 44 23.80 4.90 -3.67
CA GLY A 44 24.54 4.40 -2.51
C GLY A 44 23.80 4.61 -1.18
N LEU A 45 22.46 4.64 -1.21
CA LEU A 45 21.62 4.84 -0.03
C LEU A 45 21.29 3.49 0.62
N MET A 46 21.17 3.48 1.95
CA MET A 46 20.71 2.31 2.69
C MET A 46 19.23 2.46 3.03
N LEU A 47 18.40 1.49 2.60
CA LEU A 47 17.00 1.43 2.99
C LEU A 47 16.89 0.93 4.44
N LYS A 48 16.21 1.72 5.28
CA LYS A 48 15.82 1.31 6.64
C LYS A 48 14.31 1.12 6.66
N TYR A 49 13.87 -0.11 6.84
CA TYR A 49 12.47 -0.39 7.12
C TYR A 49 12.22 -0.18 8.61
N GLY A 50 11.15 0.55 8.93
CA GLY A 50 10.71 0.70 10.31
C GLY A 50 10.39 -0.67 10.90
N ARG A 51 10.95 -0.98 12.07
CA ARG A 51 10.57 -2.19 12.81
C ARG A 51 9.11 -2.02 13.21
N ARG A 52 8.24 -2.94 12.78
CA ARG A 52 6.81 -2.89 13.12
C ARG A 52 6.63 -3.38 14.57
N GLU A 53 6.82 -2.49 15.54
CA GLU A 53 6.41 -2.74 16.92
C GLU A 53 4.88 -2.63 16.99
N GLY A 54 4.18 -3.75 16.79
CA GLY A 54 2.71 -3.79 16.83
C GLY A 54 2.04 -4.78 15.88
N GLY A 55 2.78 -5.57 15.09
CA GLY A 55 2.23 -6.69 14.33
C GLY A 55 2.28 -7.97 15.16
N GLY A 56 1.32 -8.16 16.06
CA GLY A 56 1.12 -9.43 16.76
C GLY A 56 0.35 -10.44 15.90
N SER A 57 0.77 -11.69 16.03
CA SER A 57 0.29 -12.96 15.42
C SER A 57 0.48 -13.15 13.92
#